data_AF-A0A971IB08-F1
#
_entry.id   AF-A0A971IB08-F1
#
_cell.length_a   1.000
_cell.length_b   1.000
_cell.length_c   1.000
_cell.angle_alpha   90.00
_cell.angle_beta   90.00
_cell.angle_gamma   90.00
#
_symmetry.space_group_name_H-M   'P 1'
#
loop_
_entity.id
_entity.type
_entity.pdbx_description
1 polymer ?
#
loop_
_entity_poly.entity_id
_entity_poly.type
_entity_poly.pdbx_seq_one_letter_code
_entity_poly.pdbx_strand_id
1 'polypeptide(L)'
;MADYKHPCICCGKFVPAASRICPYCGSHDPFVKRCPKCRNPVEQDYIRCPGCGFILRVVCPHCGQETFTGFQCERCWGRLSVTCGNPKCGYEQYPASEKCVKCNKPLKIK
;
A
#
# COMPACT_ATOMS: atom_id res chain seq x y z
N MET A 1 -8.54 8.92 34.33
CA MET A 1 -7.65 8.07 33.51
C MET A 1 -7.14 8.93 32.36
N ALA A 2 -5.84 9.13 32.25
CA ALA A 2 -5.27 9.86 31.12
C ALA A 2 -5.43 9.00 29.86
N ASP A 3 -6.33 9.42 28.96
CA ASP A 3 -6.40 8.82 27.63
C ASP A 3 -5.19 9.33 26.83
N TYR A 4 -4.17 8.48 26.72
CA TYR A 4 -2.98 8.80 25.95
C TYR A 4 -3.34 8.77 24.47
N LYS A 5 -3.23 9.93 23.82
CA LYS A 5 -3.47 10.02 22.38
C LYS A 5 -2.26 9.47 21.63
N HIS A 6 -2.51 8.63 20.63
CA HIS A 6 -1.49 8.09 19.74
C HIS A 6 -1.52 8.80 18.39
N PRO A 7 -0.36 9.00 17.73
CA PRO A 7 -0.33 9.57 16.39
C PRO A 7 -0.94 8.60 15.38
N CYS A 8 -1.81 9.10 14.51
CA CYS A 8 -2.38 8.32 13.42
C CYS A 8 -1.33 8.07 12.33
N ILE A 9 -1.18 6.83 11.87
CA ILE A 9 -0.24 6.44 10.80
C ILE A 9 -0.56 7.11 9.45
N CYS A 10 -1.81 7.51 9.21
CA CYS A 10 -2.23 8.13 7.95
C CYS A 10 -2.04 9.65 7.93
N CYS A 11 -2.40 10.34 9.02
CA CYS A 11 -2.43 11.80 9.07
C CYS A 11 -1.50 12.44 10.11
N GLY A 12 -0.82 11.64 10.94
CA GLY A 12 0.10 12.11 11.99
C GLY A 12 -0.58 12.80 13.18
N LYS A 13 -1.88 13.08 13.13
CA LYS A 13 -2.62 13.73 14.22
C LYS A 13 -2.80 12.79 15.42
N PHE A 14 -2.84 13.36 16.60
CA PHE A 14 -3.06 12.65 17.86
C PHE A 14 -4.54 12.25 18.01
N VAL A 15 -4.80 10.95 18.00
CA VAL A 15 -6.12 10.34 18.07
C VAL A 15 -6.23 9.53 19.37
N PRO A 16 -7.40 9.49 20.04
CA PRO A 16 -7.61 8.65 21.22
C PRO A 16 -7.27 7.17 20.93
N ALA A 17 -6.60 6.49 21.86
CA ALA A 17 -6.17 5.10 21.68
C ALA A 17 -7.33 4.14 21.36
N ALA A 18 -8.52 4.42 21.91
CA ALA A 18 -9.72 3.63 21.71
C ALA A 18 -10.44 3.90 20.37
N SER A 19 -10.06 4.94 19.62
CA SER A 19 -10.73 5.28 18.36
C SER A 19 -10.35 4.31 17.26
N ARG A 20 -11.34 3.54 16.80
CA ARG A 20 -11.21 2.66 15.62
C ARG A 20 -11.10 3.44 14.31
N ILE A 21 -11.75 4.61 14.25
CA ILE A 21 -11.74 5.47 13.06
C ILE A 21 -11.06 6.77 13.43
N CYS A 22 -10.14 7.25 12.59
CA CYS A 22 -9.55 8.56 12.80
C CYS A 22 -10.62 9.66 12.56
N PRO A 23 -10.93 10.51 13.56
CA PRO A 23 -11.91 11.58 13.40
C PRO A 23 -11.45 12.69 12.43
N TYR A 24 -10.14 12.74 12.11
CA TYR A 24 -9.58 13.75 11.24
C TYR A 24 -9.43 13.32 9.79
N CYS A 25 -9.04 12.06 9.54
CA CYS A 25 -8.80 11.56 8.18
C CYS A 25 -9.76 10.45 7.74
N GLY A 26 -10.64 9.97 8.62
CA GLY A 26 -11.60 8.91 8.29
C GLY A 26 -10.99 7.51 8.13
N SER A 27 -9.69 7.32 8.41
CA SER A 27 -9.04 6.01 8.29
C SER A 27 -9.63 5.02 9.31
N HIS A 28 -10.05 3.85 8.83
CA HIS A 28 -10.67 2.77 9.61
C HIS A 28 -9.71 2.00 10.55
N ASP A 29 -8.41 2.24 10.45
CA ASP A 29 -7.40 1.70 11.36
C ASP A 29 -6.27 2.76 11.51
N PRO A 30 -6.37 3.69 12.47
CA PRO A 30 -5.41 4.78 12.61
C PRO A 30 -4.04 4.34 13.14
N PHE A 31 -3.92 3.13 13.69
CA PHE A 31 -2.71 2.67 14.38
C PHE A 31 -2.02 1.46 13.74
N VAL A 32 -2.72 0.72 12.88
CA VAL A 32 -2.20 -0.53 12.30
C VAL A 32 -2.45 -0.56 10.80
N LYS A 33 -1.45 -1.00 10.03
CA LYS A 33 -1.65 -1.33 8.62
C LYS A 33 -2.23 -2.73 8.53
N ARG A 34 -3.22 -2.92 7.66
CA ARG A 34 -3.82 -4.24 7.43
C ARG A 34 -3.57 -4.70 6.01
N CYS A 35 -3.40 -6.00 5.84
CA CYS A 35 -3.31 -6.60 4.52
C CYS A 35 -4.63 -6.33 3.76
N PRO A 36 -4.60 -5.82 2.51
CA PRO A 36 -5.81 -5.58 1.73
C PRO A 36 -6.57 -6.87 1.38
N LYS A 37 -5.89 -8.03 1.41
CA LYS A 37 -6.46 -9.33 1.06
C LYS A 37 -7.11 -10.04 2.25
N CYS A 38 -6.37 -10.20 3.36
CA CYS A 38 -6.83 -11.00 4.51
C CYS A 38 -7.12 -10.17 5.77
N ARG A 39 -6.91 -8.85 5.73
CA ARG A 39 -7.08 -7.93 6.88
C ARG A 39 -6.24 -8.22 8.13
N ASN A 40 -5.29 -9.15 8.05
CA ASN A 40 -4.32 -9.35 9.12
C ASN A 40 -3.51 -8.07 9.36
N PRO A 41 -3.17 -7.77 10.61
CA PRO A 41 -2.23 -6.71 10.92
C PRO A 41 -0.88 -7.02 10.27
N VAL A 42 -0.30 -6.02 9.64
CA VAL A 42 1.00 -6.11 8.97
C VAL A 42 1.83 -4.90 9.33
N GLU A 43 3.12 -5.10 9.45
CA GLU A 43 4.06 -4.02 9.76
C GLU A 43 4.61 -3.40 8.48
N GLN A 44 5.14 -2.19 8.57
CA GLN A 44 5.66 -1.46 7.42
C GLN A 44 6.87 -2.16 6.76
N ASP A 45 7.64 -2.91 7.54
CA ASP A 45 8.81 -3.66 7.08
C ASP A 45 8.48 -5.03 6.46
N TYR A 46 7.21 -5.43 6.47
CA TYR A 46 6.84 -6.73 5.90
C TYR A 46 6.83 -6.67 4.37
N ILE A 47 7.61 -7.56 3.75
CA ILE A 47 7.62 -7.76 2.31
C ILE A 47 6.40 -8.55 1.86
N ARG A 48 5.99 -9.54 2.67
CA ARG A 48 4.83 -10.41 2.43
C ARG A 48 3.99 -10.52 3.68
N CYS A 49 2.67 -10.63 3.50
CA CYS A 49 1.75 -10.86 4.61
C CYS A 49 1.96 -12.28 5.16
N PRO A 50 2.19 -12.46 6.48
CA PRO A 50 2.40 -13.78 7.08
C PRO A 50 1.15 -14.66 7.04
N GLY A 51 -0.05 -14.05 6.95
CA GLY A 51 -1.31 -14.80 6.93
C GLY A 51 -1.70 -15.33 5.54
N CYS A 52 -1.46 -14.58 4.47
CA CYS A 52 -1.94 -14.92 3.13
C CYS A 52 -0.88 -14.96 2.04
N GLY A 53 0.38 -14.61 2.37
CA GLY A 53 1.49 -14.54 1.41
C GLY A 53 1.41 -13.38 0.42
N PHE A 54 0.43 -12.48 0.54
CA PHE A 54 0.30 -11.32 -0.36
C PHE A 54 1.51 -10.39 -0.27
N ILE A 55 1.99 -9.91 -1.41
CA ILE A 55 3.14 -8.99 -1.49
C ILE A 55 2.70 -7.61 -1.00
N LEU A 56 3.34 -7.14 0.06
CA LEU A 56 3.02 -5.87 0.71
C LEU A 56 3.98 -4.74 0.32
N ARG A 57 5.16 -5.07 -0.22
CA ARG A 57 6.14 -4.11 -0.72
C ARG A 57 6.16 -4.15 -2.25
N VAL A 58 5.99 -2.98 -2.87
CA VAL A 58 6.08 -2.83 -4.33
C VAL A 58 7.06 -1.71 -4.66
N VAL A 59 7.72 -1.82 -5.80
CA VAL A 59 8.57 -0.75 -6.32
C VAL A 59 7.69 0.27 -7.01
N CYS A 60 7.80 1.53 -6.60
CA CYS A 60 7.05 2.60 -7.24
C CYS A 60 7.60 2.86 -8.66
N PRO A 61 6.77 2.79 -9.71
CA PRO A 61 7.22 3.03 -11.09
C PRO A 61 7.57 4.50 -11.38
N HIS A 62 7.22 5.42 -10.48
CA HIS A 62 7.48 6.85 -10.64
C HIS A 62 8.81 7.29 -10.00
N CYS A 63 9.13 6.78 -8.81
CA CYS A 63 10.35 7.17 -8.08
C CYS A 63 11.39 6.04 -7.94
N GLY A 64 11.07 4.81 -8.35
CA GLY A 64 11.95 3.64 -8.23
C GLY A 64 12.16 3.14 -6.80
N GLN A 65 11.47 3.71 -5.82
CA GLN A 65 11.64 3.35 -4.40
C GLN A 65 10.59 2.34 -3.94
N GLU A 66 10.98 1.45 -3.03
CA GLU A 66 10.06 0.53 -2.39
C GLU A 66 9.06 1.28 -1.50
N THR A 67 7.78 0.93 -1.66
CA THR A 67 6.67 1.52 -0.91
C THR A 67 5.70 0.45 -0.48
N PHE A 68 4.93 0.72 0.57
CA PHE A 68 3.87 -0.18 0.99
C PHE A 68 2.75 -0.24 -0.05
N THR A 69 2.12 -1.41 -0.16
CA THR A 69 1.04 -1.66 -1.11
C THR A 69 -0.17 -0.77 -0.80
N GLY A 70 -0.64 -0.05 -1.81
CA GLY A 70 -1.72 0.94 -1.67
C GLY A 70 -2.04 1.58 -3.01
N PHE A 71 -2.90 2.60 -3.03
CA PHE A 71 -3.22 3.27 -4.30
C PHE A 71 -2.13 4.25 -4.73
N GLN A 72 -1.34 4.77 -3.78
CA GLN A 72 -0.33 5.80 -3.97
C GLN A 72 0.96 5.40 -3.25
N CYS A 73 2.08 5.90 -3.76
CA CYS A 73 3.38 5.75 -3.11
C CYS A 73 3.44 6.64 -1.85
N GLU A 74 3.98 6.10 -0.77
CA GLU A 74 4.14 6.82 0.50
C GLU A 74 5.17 7.95 0.43
N ARG A 75 6.04 7.92 -0.58
CA ARG A 75 7.14 8.89 -0.76
C ARG A 75 6.82 9.96 -1.79
N CYS A 76 6.46 9.56 -3.00
CA CYS A 76 6.21 10.50 -4.10
C CYS A 76 4.73 10.81 -4.32
N TRP A 77 3.82 10.15 -3.59
CA TRP A 77 2.36 10.27 -3.77
C TRP A 77 1.86 9.93 -5.18
N GLY A 78 2.74 9.40 -6.04
CA GLY A 78 2.41 8.93 -7.38
C GLY A 78 1.52 7.70 -7.32
N ARG A 79 0.59 7.60 -8.28
CA ARG A 79 -0.32 6.45 -8.39
C ARG A 79 0.51 5.19 -8.67
N LEU A 80 0.26 4.14 -7.90
CA LEU A 80 0.93 2.86 -8.11
C LEU A 80 0.23 2.09 -9.24
N SER A 81 0.27 2.63 -10.45
CA SER A 81 -0.21 1.97 -11.67
C SER A 81 0.91 1.91 -12.70
N VAL A 82 0.99 0.79 -13.40
CA VAL A 82 1.95 0.55 -14.48
C VAL A 82 1.20 0.16 -15.73
N THR A 83 1.52 0.81 -16.83
CA THR A 83 1.01 0.44 -18.15
C THR A 83 1.92 -0.62 -18.74
N CYS A 84 1.33 -1.69 -19.27
CA CYS A 84 2.10 -2.72 -19.95
C CYS A 84 2.81 -2.13 -21.18
N GLY A 85 4.15 -2.19 -21.20
CA GLY A 85 4.98 -1.73 -22.33
C GLY A 85 4.88 -2.57 -23.61
N ASN A 86 3.99 -3.58 -23.65
CA ASN A 86 3.69 -4.33 -24.85
C ASN A 86 2.74 -3.51 -25.75
N PRO A 87 3.13 -3.13 -26.97
CA PRO A 87 2.32 -2.26 -27.85
C PRO A 87 0.95 -2.87 -28.20
N LYS A 88 0.81 -4.20 -28.15
CA LYS A 88 -0.47 -4.88 -28.38
C LYS A 88 -1.39 -4.93 -27.15
N CYS A 89 -0.89 -4.65 -25.94
CA CYS A 89 -1.66 -4.81 -24.71
C CYS A 89 -2.10 -3.47 -24.11
N GLY A 90 -1.15 -2.55 -23.87
CA GLY A 90 -1.41 -1.23 -23.28
C GLY A 90 -2.21 -1.23 -21.97
N TYR A 91 -2.28 -2.36 -21.26
CA TYR A 91 -3.17 -2.50 -20.10
C TYR A 91 -2.56 -1.84 -18.87
N GLU A 92 -3.33 -0.97 -18.21
CA GLU A 92 -2.97 -0.37 -16.93
C GLU A 92 -3.30 -1.35 -15.79
N GLN A 93 -2.32 -1.66 -14.96
CA GLN A 93 -2.48 -2.56 -13.83
C GLN A 93 -1.64 -2.12 -12.63
N TYR A 94 -1.90 -2.76 -11.49
CA TYR A 94 -1.14 -2.54 -10.27
C TYR A 94 0.23 -3.26 -10.32
N PRO A 95 1.35 -2.64 -9.88
CA PRO A 95 2.69 -3.24 -9.88
C PRO A 95 2.90 -4.25 -8.73
N ALA A 96 1.90 -5.08 -8.41
CA ALA A 96 2.07 -6.19 -7.45
C ALA A 96 2.79 -7.40 -8.07
N SER A 97 2.82 -7.49 -9.39
CA SER A 97 3.40 -8.62 -10.11
C SER A 97 4.41 -8.14 -11.14
N GLU A 98 5.49 -8.89 -11.31
CA GLU A 98 6.50 -8.65 -12.35
C GLU A 98 5.97 -8.90 -13.76
N LYS A 99 4.81 -9.57 -13.88
CA LYS A 99 4.16 -9.90 -15.16
C LYS A 99 2.86 -9.15 -15.34
N CYS A 100 2.52 -8.87 -16.60
CA CYS A 100 1.23 -8.33 -16.98
C CYS A 100 0.14 -9.39 -16.78
N VAL A 101 -0.95 -9.04 -16.10
CA VAL A 101 -2.09 -9.95 -15.84
C VAL A 101 -2.76 -10.40 -17.14
N LYS A 102 -2.74 -9.55 -18.18
CA LYS A 102 -3.42 -9.81 -19.44
C LYS A 102 -2.55 -10.53 -20.48
N CYS A 103 -1.29 -10.12 -20.63
CA CYS A 103 -0.41 -10.67 -21.67
C CYS A 103 0.76 -11.53 -21.14
N ASN A 104 0.88 -11.72 -19.82
CA ASN A 104 1.92 -12.48 -19.14
C ASN A 104 3.38 -12.06 -19.44
N LYS A 105 3.58 -10.96 -20.18
CA LYS A 105 4.91 -10.38 -20.46
C LYS A 105 5.44 -9.62 -19.23
N PRO A 106 6.77 -9.54 -19.06
CA PRO A 106 7.37 -8.79 -17.96
C PRO A 106 6.98 -7.30 -18.04
N LEU A 107 6.58 -6.74 -16.91
CA LEU A 107 6.35 -5.31 -16.76
C LEU A 107 7.71 -4.63 -16.65
N LYS A 108 7.94 -3.62 -17.47
CA LYS A 108 9.10 -2.74 -17.33
C LYS A 108 8.80 -1.75 -16.22
N ILE A 109 9.12 -2.12 -14.99
CA ILE A 109 9.17 -1.19 -13.85
C ILE A 109 10.57 -0.57 -13.92
N LYS A 110 10.63 0.77 -14.01
CA LYS A 110 11.88 1.52 -14.20
C LYS A 110 12.51 1.88 -12.87
#